data_AF-A0A818SJJ7-F1
#
_entry.id   AF-A0A818SJJ7-F1
#
_cell.length_a   1.000
_cell.length_b   1.000
_cell.length_c   1.000
_cell.angle_alpha   90.00
_cell.angle_beta   90.00
_cell.angle_gamma   90.00
#
_symmetry.space_group_name_H-M   'P 1'
#
loop_
_entity.id
_entity.type
_entity.pdbx_description
1 polymer ?
#
loop_
_entity_poly.entity_id
_entity_poly.type
_entity_poly.pdbx_seq_one_letter_code
_entity_poly.pdbx_strand_id
1 'polypeptide(L)'
;MNTFITILCITITALFSVARSADPPNWLGTFVVDDSCDQAECCCLSEQVSISKHRDVELLIRANVAGVPCREQLNGSTTVAVILPIPQDKGGYQITANFLGTDNRFTLNADSQYIANVNLQYPKCSGSAQRTITNWVGTYNVDDSCNQDECCCLSEQVKISKLSEAELLVSANIVGKTCPSELNGSIEVPIPTPQDKSGFQTTTSFLGTMNRFTLSYDNQNIANVNLQFPKCSGMARRA
;
A
#
# COMPACT_ATOMS: atom_id res chain seq x y z
N MET A 1 70.68 29.95 -22.46
CA MET A 1 69.60 30.30 -21.51
C MET A 1 68.30 29.78 -22.09
N ASN A 2 67.81 28.64 -21.62
CA ASN A 2 66.52 28.08 -22.04
C ASN A 2 65.54 28.24 -20.88
N THR A 3 64.53 29.06 -21.09
CA THR A 3 63.44 29.29 -20.13
C THR A 3 62.37 28.23 -20.35
N PHE A 4 62.17 27.35 -19.38
CA PHE A 4 61.06 26.39 -19.38
C PHE A 4 59.80 27.07 -18.81
N ILE A 5 58.71 27.04 -19.56
CA ILE A 5 57.37 27.46 -19.11
C ILE A 5 56.66 26.20 -18.62
N THR A 6 56.35 26.14 -17.33
CA THR A 6 55.55 25.09 -16.73
C THR A 6 54.06 25.45 -16.86
N ILE A 7 53.32 24.71 -17.67
CA ILE A 7 51.86 24.85 -17.79
C ILE A 7 51.21 24.03 -16.67
N LEU A 8 50.60 24.71 -15.70
CA LEU A 8 49.84 24.12 -14.62
C LEU A 8 48.45 23.71 -15.15
N CYS A 9 48.22 22.40 -15.30
CA CYS A 9 46.93 21.85 -15.71
C CYS A 9 46.06 21.64 -14.46
N ILE A 10 45.08 22.54 -14.22
CA ILE A 10 44.13 22.42 -13.11
C ILE A 10 42.97 21.51 -13.55
N THR A 11 42.94 20.29 -13.03
CA THR A 11 41.78 19.38 -13.16
C THR A 11 40.68 19.81 -12.18
N ILE A 12 39.68 20.53 -12.68
CA ILE A 12 38.45 20.83 -11.92
C ILE A 12 37.60 19.57 -11.86
N THR A 13 37.63 18.86 -10.74
CA THR A 13 36.68 17.76 -10.47
C THR A 13 35.36 18.38 -10.03
N ALA A 14 34.44 18.57 -10.98
CA ALA A 14 33.08 18.95 -10.67
C ALA A 14 32.39 17.77 -9.97
N LEU A 15 32.23 17.87 -8.65
CA LEU A 15 31.35 17.01 -7.85
C LEU A 15 29.90 17.35 -8.23
N PHE A 16 29.40 16.72 -9.28
CA PHE A 16 27.96 16.70 -9.54
C PHE A 16 27.30 15.86 -8.44
N SER A 17 26.84 16.53 -7.39
CA SER A 17 25.88 15.95 -6.47
C SER A 17 24.59 15.77 -7.26
N VAL A 18 24.38 14.58 -7.82
CA VAL A 18 23.09 14.20 -8.38
C VAL A 18 22.14 14.16 -7.20
N ALA A 19 21.40 15.25 -6.99
CA ALA A 19 20.28 15.25 -6.07
C ALA A 19 19.32 14.17 -6.57
N ARG A 20 19.30 13.04 -5.86
CA ARG A 20 18.35 11.95 -6.07
C ARG A 20 16.98 12.61 -5.98
N SER A 21 16.29 12.72 -7.12
CA SER A 21 14.93 13.27 -7.15
C SER A 21 14.14 12.53 -6.09
N ALA A 22 13.71 13.22 -5.04
CA ALA A 22 12.79 12.64 -4.08
C ALA A 22 11.58 12.14 -4.86
N ASP A 23 11.32 10.84 -4.76
CA ASP A 23 10.14 10.22 -5.34
C ASP A 23 8.91 11.03 -4.91
N PRO A 24 7.93 11.24 -5.80
CA PRO A 24 6.72 11.96 -5.43
C PRO A 24 6.08 11.29 -4.20
N PRO A 25 5.49 12.07 -3.28
CA PRO A 25 4.80 11.50 -2.13
C PRO A 25 3.78 10.45 -2.58
N ASN A 26 3.80 9.27 -1.96
CA ASN A 26 2.81 8.24 -2.21
C ASN A 26 1.84 8.14 -1.02
N TRP A 27 0.70 8.82 -1.14
CA TRP A 27 -0.34 8.84 -0.12
C TRP A 27 -1.23 7.59 -0.11
N LEU A 28 -1.09 6.67 -1.07
CA LEU A 28 -1.89 5.45 -1.12
C LEU A 28 -1.49 4.50 0.01
N GLY A 29 -2.47 3.91 0.69
CA GLY A 29 -2.24 2.95 1.77
C GLY A 29 -3.24 3.05 2.91
N THR A 30 -2.92 2.38 4.02
CA THR A 30 -3.72 2.37 5.25
C THR A 30 -3.08 3.25 6.31
N PHE A 31 -3.94 3.93 7.06
CA PHE A 31 -3.59 4.78 8.18
C PHE A 31 -4.41 4.36 9.40
N VAL A 32 -3.78 4.17 10.55
CA VAL A 32 -4.44 3.94 11.84
C VAL A 32 -4.90 5.27 12.39
N VAL A 33 -6.19 5.38 12.66
CA VAL A 33 -6.78 6.59 13.27
C VAL A 33 -6.30 6.69 14.72
N ASP A 34 -5.91 7.89 15.13
CA ASP A 34 -5.56 8.17 16.52
C ASP A 34 -6.80 8.45 17.38
N ASP A 35 -6.59 8.70 18.67
CA ASP A 35 -7.64 9.03 19.64
C ASP A 35 -7.89 10.54 19.76
N SER A 36 -7.52 11.33 18.75
CA SER A 36 -7.63 12.80 18.82
C SER A 36 -9.05 13.35 18.66
N CYS A 37 -9.99 12.52 18.20
CA CYS A 37 -11.40 12.89 18.03
C CYS A 37 -12.27 12.37 19.19
N ASP A 38 -13.07 13.27 19.78
CA ASP A 38 -13.96 12.93 20.89
C ASP A 38 -15.25 12.24 20.43
N GLN A 39 -15.27 10.90 20.50
CA GLN A 39 -16.42 10.08 20.08
C GLN A 39 -17.69 10.27 20.93
N ALA A 40 -17.60 10.89 22.11
CA ALA A 40 -18.77 11.16 22.94
C ALA A 40 -19.61 12.31 22.35
N GLU A 41 -18.95 13.26 21.69
CA GLU A 41 -19.56 14.50 21.20
C GLU A 41 -19.51 14.64 19.68
N CYS A 42 -18.70 13.84 18.99
CA CYS A 42 -18.42 13.97 17.56
C CYS A 42 -18.65 12.66 16.81
N CYS A 43 -18.90 12.80 15.49
CA CYS A 43 -18.79 11.69 14.56
C CYS A 43 -17.34 11.58 14.07
N CYS A 44 -16.61 10.61 14.60
CA CYS A 44 -15.17 10.47 14.39
C CYS A 44 -14.86 9.37 13.39
N LEU A 45 -13.74 9.52 12.66
CA LEU A 45 -13.12 8.37 12.00
C LEU A 45 -12.71 7.34 13.06
N SER A 46 -12.73 6.06 12.71
CA SER A 46 -12.42 4.97 13.64
C SER A 46 -11.59 3.89 12.96
N GLU A 47 -10.76 3.23 13.76
CA GLU A 47 -9.89 2.11 13.38
C GLU A 47 -8.86 2.48 12.30
N GLN A 48 -9.29 2.54 11.04
CA GLN A 48 -8.43 2.69 9.88
C GLN A 48 -9.06 3.56 8.79
N VAL A 49 -8.19 4.29 8.11
CA VAL A 49 -8.48 5.02 6.86
C VAL A 49 -7.67 4.37 5.75
N SER A 50 -8.31 4.10 4.63
CA SER A 50 -7.63 3.68 3.40
C SER A 50 -7.67 4.79 2.36
N ILE A 51 -6.53 5.03 1.73
CA ILE A 51 -6.40 5.91 0.57
C ILE A 51 -6.06 5.03 -0.63
N SER A 52 -6.93 5.09 -1.63
CA SER A 52 -6.82 4.32 -2.88
C SER A 52 -6.94 5.25 -4.08
N LYS A 53 -6.52 4.79 -5.25
CA LYS A 53 -6.71 5.53 -6.50
C LYS A 53 -8.16 5.38 -6.95
N HIS A 54 -8.85 6.51 -7.19
CA HIS A 54 -10.19 6.50 -7.80
C HIS A 54 -10.08 6.63 -9.33
N ARG A 55 -9.24 7.57 -9.79
CA ARG A 55 -8.91 7.88 -11.19
C ARG A 55 -7.47 8.39 -11.28
N ASP A 56 -7.01 8.73 -12.48
CA ASP A 56 -5.65 9.25 -12.70
C ASP A 56 -5.33 10.55 -11.98
N VAL A 57 -6.35 11.29 -11.55
CA VAL A 57 -6.22 12.60 -10.88
C VAL A 57 -6.95 12.66 -9.54
N GLU A 58 -7.48 11.53 -9.03
CA GLU A 58 -8.33 11.50 -7.83
C GLU A 58 -7.96 10.35 -6.90
N LEU A 59 -7.89 10.68 -5.60
CA LEU A 59 -7.80 9.76 -4.48
C LEU A 59 -9.20 9.50 -3.91
N LEU A 60 -9.47 8.24 -3.59
CA LEU A 60 -10.62 7.82 -2.79
C LEU A 60 -10.13 7.49 -1.39
N ILE A 61 -10.59 8.28 -0.42
CA ILE A 61 -10.37 8.05 0.99
C ILE A 61 -11.61 7.37 1.56
N ARG A 62 -11.45 6.19 2.16
CA ARG A 62 -12.53 5.44 2.83
C ARG A 62 -12.15 5.18 4.27
N ALA A 63 -13.12 5.30 5.16
CA ALA A 63 -12.90 5.10 6.58
C ALA A 63 -14.16 4.55 7.27
N ASN A 64 -13.96 3.85 8.38
CA ASN A 64 -15.02 3.58 9.33
C ASN A 64 -15.25 4.82 10.20
N VAL A 65 -16.45 4.98 10.73
CA VAL A 65 -16.79 6.04 11.68
C VAL A 65 -17.46 5.50 12.94
N ALA A 66 -17.20 6.16 14.06
CA ALA A 66 -17.74 5.86 15.36
C ALA A 66 -18.09 7.16 16.11
N GLY A 67 -19.02 7.03 17.07
CA GLY A 67 -19.52 8.14 17.87
C GLY A 67 -21.04 8.26 17.80
N VAL A 68 -21.65 8.79 18.85
CA VAL A 68 -23.11 8.87 19.00
C VAL A 68 -23.75 9.68 17.86
N PRO A 69 -23.22 10.85 17.46
CA PRO A 69 -23.80 11.64 16.37
C PRO A 69 -23.74 10.94 14.99
N CYS A 70 -22.76 10.06 14.75
CA CYS A 70 -22.65 9.35 13.46
C CYS A 70 -23.89 8.51 13.17
N ARG A 71 -24.40 7.81 14.18
CA ARG A 71 -25.49 6.85 14.02
C ARG A 71 -26.76 7.54 13.50
N GLU A 72 -26.99 8.77 13.97
CA GLU A 72 -28.10 9.62 13.54
C GLU A 72 -27.83 10.26 12.17
N GLN A 73 -26.64 10.83 11.96
CA GLN A 73 -26.29 11.54 10.73
C GLN A 73 -26.18 10.63 9.50
N LEU A 74 -25.78 9.38 9.69
CA LEU A 74 -25.47 8.45 8.60
C LEU A 74 -26.50 7.34 8.43
N ASN A 75 -27.69 7.47 9.03
CA ASN A 75 -28.76 6.45 8.98
C ASN A 75 -28.26 5.04 9.32
N GLY A 76 -27.36 4.93 10.30
CA GLY A 76 -26.75 3.66 10.71
C GLY A 76 -25.59 3.16 9.84
N SER A 77 -25.17 3.87 8.78
CA SER A 77 -23.91 3.55 8.09
C SER A 77 -22.72 3.80 9.01
N THR A 78 -21.79 2.85 9.02
CA THR A 78 -20.53 2.93 9.76
C THR A 78 -19.34 3.28 8.86
N THR A 79 -19.59 3.55 7.58
CA THR A 79 -18.54 3.82 6.60
C THR A 79 -18.79 5.14 5.86
N VAL A 80 -17.70 5.86 5.60
CA VAL A 80 -17.70 7.12 4.84
C VAL A 80 -16.64 7.10 3.76
N ALA A 81 -16.86 7.90 2.73
CA ALA A 81 -15.92 8.06 1.63
C ALA A 81 -15.83 9.53 1.19
N VAL A 82 -14.63 9.97 0.84
CA VAL A 82 -14.40 11.28 0.21
C VAL A 82 -13.46 11.12 -0.97
N ILE A 83 -13.74 11.86 -2.04
CA ILE A 83 -12.89 11.91 -3.24
C ILE A 83 -12.15 13.23 -3.19
N LEU A 84 -10.82 13.17 -3.21
CA LEU A 84 -9.93 14.32 -3.22
C LEU A 84 -9.06 14.30 -4.49
N PRO A 85 -8.74 15.45 -5.12
CA PRO A 85 -7.81 15.46 -6.22
C PRO A 85 -6.40 15.08 -5.76
N ILE A 86 -5.63 14.40 -6.64
CA ILE A 86 -4.25 14.02 -6.38
C ILE A 86 -3.41 15.31 -6.29
N PRO A 87 -2.68 15.52 -5.18
CA PRO A 87 -1.87 16.71 -5.01
C PRO A 87 -0.79 16.83 -6.09
N GLN A 88 -0.65 18.03 -6.65
CA GLN A 88 0.42 18.33 -7.62
C GLN A 88 1.71 18.84 -6.92
N ASP A 89 1.58 19.28 -5.66
CA ASP A 89 2.70 19.81 -4.87
C ASP A 89 3.31 18.71 -3.97
N LYS A 90 4.64 18.68 -3.92
CA LYS A 90 5.43 17.78 -3.08
C LYS A 90 5.57 18.27 -1.62
N GLY A 91 5.23 19.53 -1.34
CA GLY A 91 5.36 20.18 -0.01
C GLY A 91 4.32 19.77 1.05
N GLY A 92 3.50 18.75 0.76
CA GLY A 92 2.30 18.44 1.53
C GLY A 92 1.08 19.10 0.92
N TYR A 93 -0.09 18.53 1.21
CA TYR A 93 -1.34 18.90 0.57
C TYR A 93 -2.39 19.27 1.60
N GLN A 94 -3.09 20.38 1.36
CA GLN A 94 -4.28 20.74 2.11
C GLN A 94 -5.42 21.04 1.15
N ILE A 95 -6.60 20.51 1.46
CA ILE A 95 -7.84 20.84 0.76
C ILE A 95 -8.97 20.98 1.76
N THR A 96 -9.81 21.99 1.55
CA THR A 96 -11.07 22.11 2.26
C THR A 96 -12.16 21.47 1.43
N ALA A 97 -12.88 20.52 2.02
CA ALA A 97 -14.03 19.87 1.41
C ALA A 97 -15.13 19.66 2.46
N ASN A 98 -16.37 19.60 2.00
CA ASN A 98 -17.47 19.24 2.89
C ASN A 98 -17.37 17.75 3.23
N PHE A 99 -17.40 17.44 4.52
CA PHE A 99 -17.33 16.08 5.04
C PHE A 99 -18.24 15.98 6.27
N LEU A 100 -19.11 14.97 6.28
CA LEU A 100 -20.13 14.81 7.33
C LEU A 100 -20.96 16.10 7.57
N GLY A 101 -21.26 16.85 6.51
CA GLY A 101 -22.06 18.07 6.58
C GLY A 101 -21.33 19.31 7.12
N THR A 102 -20.03 19.24 7.39
CA THR A 102 -19.21 20.36 7.87
C THR A 102 -18.01 20.61 6.96
N ASP A 103 -17.43 21.80 7.00
CA ASP A 103 -16.22 22.08 6.20
C ASP A 103 -15.01 21.56 6.94
N ASN A 104 -14.29 20.66 6.29
CA ASN A 104 -13.13 20.01 6.87
C ASN A 104 -11.91 20.28 6.01
N ARG A 105 -10.82 20.63 6.66
CA ARG A 105 -9.50 20.73 6.03
C ARG A 105 -8.79 19.39 6.14
N PHE A 106 -8.68 18.70 5.02
CA PHE A 106 -7.88 17.50 4.87
C PHE A 106 -6.43 17.88 4.65
N THR A 107 -5.52 17.27 5.40
CA THR A 107 -4.08 17.42 5.24
C THR A 107 -3.47 16.07 4.91
N LEU A 108 -2.67 15.99 3.83
CA LEU A 108 -1.81 14.85 3.52
C LEU A 108 -0.37 15.32 3.58
N ASN A 109 0.45 14.76 4.47
CA ASN A 109 1.81 15.27 4.64
C ASN A 109 2.76 14.83 3.51
N ALA A 110 3.86 15.56 3.33
CA ALA A 110 4.81 15.32 2.23
C ALA A 110 5.51 13.95 2.30
N ASP A 111 5.78 13.44 3.50
CA ASP A 111 6.42 12.11 3.67
C ASP A 111 5.42 10.94 3.61
N SER A 112 4.14 11.25 3.37
CA SER A 112 3.02 10.32 3.30
C SER A 112 2.80 9.45 4.56
N GLN A 113 3.39 9.79 5.70
CA GLN A 113 3.19 9.08 6.97
C GLN A 113 1.97 9.55 7.74
N TYR A 114 1.37 10.70 7.39
CA TYR A 114 0.34 11.32 8.20
C TYR A 114 -0.79 11.91 7.37
N ILE A 115 -2.02 11.73 7.86
CA ILE A 115 -3.20 12.42 7.36
C ILE A 115 -3.96 13.06 8.52
N ALA A 116 -4.56 14.22 8.27
CA ALA A 116 -5.44 14.89 9.22
C ALA A 116 -6.74 15.30 8.56
N ASN A 117 -7.80 15.30 9.34
CA ASN A 117 -9.07 15.92 9.02
C ASN A 117 -9.39 16.92 10.13
N VAL A 118 -9.36 18.22 9.81
CA VAL A 118 -9.64 19.28 10.77
C VAL A 118 -11.01 19.86 10.49
N ASN A 119 -11.94 19.69 11.42
CA ASN A 119 -13.26 20.29 11.34
C ASN A 119 -13.15 21.79 11.65
N LEU A 120 -13.44 22.64 10.66
CA LEU A 120 -13.22 24.08 10.77
C LEU A 120 -14.25 24.78 11.66
N GLN A 121 -15.45 24.19 11.81
CA GLN A 121 -16.49 24.70 12.69
C GLN A 121 -16.38 24.15 14.12
N TYR A 122 -15.97 22.89 14.26
CA TYR A 122 -15.90 22.19 15.54
C TYR A 122 -14.54 21.51 15.71
N PRO A 123 -13.48 22.24 16.11
CA PRO A 123 -12.12 21.70 16.16
C PRO A 123 -11.96 20.43 17.01
N LYS A 124 -12.80 20.22 18.04
CA LYS A 124 -12.84 18.99 18.86
C LYS A 124 -13.26 17.73 18.09
N CYS A 125 -13.91 17.90 16.93
CA CYS A 125 -14.28 16.83 16.01
C CYS A 125 -13.24 16.62 14.91
N SER A 126 -12.03 17.17 15.08
CA SER A 126 -10.90 16.88 14.22
C SER A 126 -10.30 15.54 14.59
N GLY A 127 -9.72 14.86 13.60
CA GLY A 127 -9.05 13.59 13.79
C GLY A 127 -7.77 13.52 12.97
N SER A 128 -6.89 12.59 13.32
CA SER A 128 -5.72 12.30 12.52
C SER A 128 -5.44 10.81 12.42
N ALA A 129 -4.62 10.43 11.46
CA ALA A 129 -4.24 9.04 11.28
C ALA A 129 -2.79 8.93 10.82
N GLN A 130 -2.10 7.94 11.39
CA GLN A 130 -0.71 7.64 11.10
C GLN A 130 -0.64 6.44 10.16
N ARG A 131 0.24 6.49 9.17
CA ARG A 131 0.41 5.40 8.20
C ARG A 131 0.78 4.13 8.94
N THR A 132 0.04 3.06 8.68
CA THR A 132 0.40 1.73 9.15
C THR A 132 1.70 1.33 8.48
N ILE A 133 2.70 0.94 9.26
CA ILE A 133 3.90 0.32 8.69
C ILE A 133 3.47 -0.98 8.01
N THR A 134 3.54 -0.99 6.68
CA THR A 134 3.19 -2.15 5.86
C THR A 134 4.19 -3.27 6.17
N ASN A 135 3.69 -4.38 6.70
CA ASN A 135 4.47 -5.58 6.97
C ASN A 135 3.72 -6.80 6.43
N TRP A 136 4.14 -7.24 5.26
CA TRP A 136 3.62 -8.41 4.57
C TRP A 136 4.18 -9.73 5.12
N VAL A 137 5.17 -9.70 6.02
CA VAL A 137 5.67 -10.92 6.67
C VAL A 137 4.54 -11.52 7.52
N GLY A 138 4.27 -12.81 7.31
CA GLY A 138 3.20 -13.51 8.01
C GLY A 138 2.67 -14.71 7.24
N THR A 139 1.57 -15.26 7.76
CA THR A 139 0.87 -16.41 7.20
C THR A 139 -0.48 -15.96 6.65
N TYR A 140 -0.83 -16.50 5.49
CA TYR A 140 -2.03 -16.19 4.74
C TYR A 140 -2.75 -17.48 4.37
N ASN A 141 -4.02 -17.63 4.71
CA ASN A 141 -4.85 -18.76 4.33
C ASN A 141 -5.27 -18.63 2.86
N VAL A 142 -4.94 -19.64 2.05
CA VAL A 142 -5.30 -19.69 0.63
C VAL A 142 -6.80 -19.86 0.47
N ASP A 143 -7.39 -19.20 -0.52
CA ASP A 143 -8.79 -19.37 -0.88
C ASP A 143 -8.98 -20.43 -1.96
N ASP A 144 -10.24 -20.84 -2.17
CA ASP A 144 -10.59 -21.89 -3.13
C ASP A 144 -10.81 -21.34 -4.56
N SER A 145 -10.21 -20.19 -4.90
CA SER A 145 -10.46 -19.55 -6.20
C SER A 145 -9.73 -20.20 -7.38
N CYS A 146 -8.71 -21.01 -7.11
CA CYS A 146 -7.95 -21.72 -8.13
C CYS A 146 -8.57 -23.11 -8.43
N ASN A 147 -8.80 -23.42 -9.72
CA ASN A 147 -9.38 -24.70 -10.13
C ASN A 147 -8.34 -25.84 -10.11
N GLN A 148 -8.34 -26.64 -9.03
CA GLN A 148 -7.37 -27.72 -8.80
C GLN A 148 -7.48 -28.90 -9.79
N ASP A 149 -8.59 -29.04 -10.52
CA ASP A 149 -8.75 -30.12 -11.51
C ASP A 149 -7.97 -29.86 -12.80
N GLU A 150 -7.72 -28.58 -13.10
CA GLU A 150 -7.07 -28.12 -14.33
C GLU A 150 -5.75 -27.41 -14.08
N CYS A 151 -5.52 -26.92 -12.87
CA CYS A 151 -4.39 -26.08 -12.52
C CYS A 151 -3.57 -26.67 -11.36
N CYS A 152 -2.31 -26.26 -11.31
CA CYS A 152 -1.49 -26.40 -10.11
C CYS A 152 -1.66 -25.15 -9.25
N CYS A 153 -2.32 -25.32 -8.11
CA CYS A 153 -2.82 -24.27 -7.24
C CYS A 153 -2.00 -24.18 -5.95
N LEU A 154 -1.98 -23.00 -5.35
CA LEU A 154 -1.55 -22.85 -3.95
C LEU A 154 -2.54 -23.60 -3.04
N SER A 155 -2.08 -24.07 -1.89
CA SER A 155 -2.92 -24.81 -0.92
C SER A 155 -2.64 -24.40 0.50
N GLU A 156 -3.67 -24.52 1.35
CA GLU A 156 -3.65 -24.30 2.79
C GLU A 156 -3.20 -22.90 3.18
N GLN A 157 -1.88 -22.68 3.19
CA GLN A 157 -1.26 -21.45 3.63
C GLN A 157 -0.12 -21.02 2.70
N VAL A 158 -0.05 -19.70 2.51
CA VAL A 158 1.10 -18.99 1.96
C VAL A 158 1.79 -18.27 3.11
N LYS A 159 3.10 -18.47 3.24
CA LYS A 159 3.92 -17.78 4.23
C LYS A 159 4.88 -16.84 3.52
N ILE A 160 4.84 -15.58 3.90
CA ILE A 160 5.79 -14.55 3.47
C ILE A 160 6.80 -14.36 4.59
N SER A 161 8.09 -14.50 4.27
CA SER A 161 9.19 -14.27 5.20
C SER A 161 10.21 -13.31 4.62
N LYS A 162 11.07 -12.76 5.47
CA LYS A 162 12.18 -11.90 5.02
C LYS A 162 13.32 -12.80 4.54
N LEU A 163 13.74 -12.65 3.29
CA LEU A 163 14.92 -13.32 2.75
C LEU A 163 16.17 -12.45 2.95
N SER A 164 16.05 -11.16 2.62
CA SER A 164 17.09 -10.14 2.80
C SER A 164 16.44 -8.76 3.02
N GLU A 165 17.23 -7.69 3.08
CA GLU A 165 16.66 -6.33 3.06
C GLU A 165 15.97 -6.01 1.72
N ALA A 166 16.44 -6.62 0.63
CA ALA A 166 15.96 -6.35 -0.72
C ALA A 166 14.91 -7.35 -1.22
N GLU A 167 14.68 -8.46 -0.51
CA GLU A 167 13.80 -9.54 -0.96
C GLU A 167 12.96 -10.15 0.18
N LEU A 168 11.70 -10.45 -0.14
CA LEU A 168 10.81 -11.31 0.61
C LEU A 168 10.77 -12.70 -0.06
N LEU A 169 10.58 -13.75 0.74
CA LEU A 169 10.38 -15.11 0.27
C LEU A 169 8.91 -15.48 0.47
N VAL A 170 8.21 -15.74 -0.64
CA VAL A 170 6.86 -16.32 -0.62
C VAL A 170 7.00 -17.83 -0.70
N SER A 171 6.55 -18.52 0.35
CA SER A 171 6.57 -19.98 0.47
C SER A 171 5.16 -20.51 0.56
N ALA A 172 4.84 -21.60 -0.14
CA ALA A 172 3.51 -22.19 -0.13
C ALA A 172 3.57 -23.67 -0.48
N ASN A 173 2.54 -24.43 -0.12
CA ASN A 173 2.33 -25.77 -0.66
C ASN A 173 1.52 -25.68 -1.95
N ILE A 174 1.76 -26.60 -2.88
CA ILE A 174 0.95 -26.70 -4.11
C ILE A 174 0.16 -28.00 -4.17
N VAL A 175 -1.02 -27.91 -4.78
CA VAL A 175 -1.92 -29.03 -5.04
C VAL A 175 -2.56 -28.88 -6.41
N GLY A 176 -3.02 -30.00 -6.97
CA GLY A 176 -3.77 -29.99 -8.22
C GLY A 176 -3.31 -31.08 -9.19
N LYS A 177 -4.22 -31.49 -10.07
CA LYS A 177 -4.03 -32.65 -10.94
C LYS A 177 -2.93 -32.45 -11.99
N THR A 178 -2.69 -31.21 -12.37
CA THR A 178 -1.67 -30.83 -13.36
C THR A 178 -0.34 -30.42 -12.74
N CYS A 179 -0.21 -30.48 -11.41
CA CYS A 179 1.07 -30.27 -10.76
C CYS A 179 2.08 -31.34 -11.21
N PRO A 180 3.27 -30.96 -11.69
CA PRO A 180 4.36 -31.89 -11.94
C PRO A 180 4.61 -32.74 -10.69
N SER A 181 4.74 -34.06 -10.86
CA SER A 181 4.99 -34.99 -9.75
C SER A 181 6.29 -34.70 -8.99
N GLU A 182 7.23 -34.00 -9.64
CA GLU A 182 8.49 -33.52 -9.06
C GLU A 182 8.30 -32.31 -8.12
N LEU A 183 7.16 -31.64 -8.18
CA LEU A 183 6.80 -30.49 -7.33
C LEU A 183 5.85 -30.88 -6.19
N ASN A 184 5.74 -32.17 -5.85
CA ASN A 184 5.06 -32.62 -4.64
C ASN A 184 5.79 -32.08 -3.40
N GLY A 185 5.42 -30.86 -2.97
CA GLY A 185 6.07 -30.18 -1.86
C GLY A 185 5.77 -28.70 -1.81
N SER A 186 6.67 -27.97 -1.16
CA SER A 186 6.62 -26.53 -1.04
C SER A 186 7.39 -25.86 -2.17
N ILE A 187 6.88 -24.71 -2.60
CA ILE A 187 7.48 -23.80 -3.56
C ILE A 187 7.97 -22.56 -2.83
N GLU A 188 9.04 -21.98 -3.33
CA GLU A 188 9.61 -20.74 -2.79
C GLU A 188 9.86 -19.76 -3.94
N VAL A 189 9.36 -18.55 -3.78
CA VAL A 189 9.46 -17.49 -4.79
C VAL A 189 10.03 -16.24 -4.13
N PRO A 190 11.29 -15.87 -4.45
CA PRO A 190 11.81 -14.57 -4.04
C PRO A 190 11.07 -13.47 -4.82
N ILE A 191 10.60 -12.45 -4.09
CA ILE A 191 10.03 -11.23 -4.65
C ILE A 191 10.77 -10.03 -4.04
N PRO A 192 11.01 -8.95 -4.80
CA PRO A 192 11.67 -7.79 -4.24
C PRO A 192 10.86 -7.19 -3.08
N THR A 193 11.55 -6.78 -2.03
CA THR A 193 10.94 -6.02 -0.92
C THR A 193 10.31 -4.76 -1.52
N PRO A 194 9.00 -4.54 -1.31
CA PRO A 194 8.34 -3.36 -1.84
C PRO A 194 9.01 -2.09 -1.35
N GLN A 195 9.54 -1.30 -2.27
CA GLN A 195 10.11 0.02 -1.95
C GLN A 195 9.00 1.03 -1.69
N ASP A 196 7.83 0.79 -2.29
CA ASP A 196 6.66 1.63 -2.17
C ASP A 196 5.64 1.01 -1.19
N LYS A 197 5.22 1.79 -0.18
CA LYS A 197 4.33 1.35 0.91
C LYS A 197 2.85 1.30 0.50
N SER A 198 2.56 1.44 -0.80
CA SER A 198 1.23 1.62 -1.39
C SER A 198 0.61 0.36 -1.99
N GLY A 199 1.18 -0.81 -1.69
CA GLY A 199 0.85 -2.07 -2.35
C GLY A 199 1.89 -2.40 -3.40
N PHE A 200 2.13 -3.69 -3.58
CA PHE A 200 3.23 -4.17 -4.42
C PHE A 200 2.68 -5.06 -5.51
N GLN A 201 3.14 -4.83 -6.74
CA GLN A 201 2.94 -5.76 -7.83
C GLN A 201 4.29 -6.10 -8.45
N THR A 202 4.56 -7.38 -8.59
CA THR A 202 5.69 -7.86 -9.38
C THR A 202 5.24 -9.00 -10.28
N THR A 203 5.90 -9.09 -11.43
CA THR A 203 5.65 -10.16 -12.39
C THR A 203 6.89 -11.03 -12.44
N THR A 204 6.75 -12.31 -12.10
CA THR A 204 7.85 -13.27 -12.09
C THR A 204 7.39 -14.63 -12.63
N SER A 205 8.35 -15.49 -12.98
CA SER A 205 8.06 -16.86 -13.37
C SER A 205 7.68 -17.67 -12.14
N PHE A 206 6.57 -18.39 -12.25
CA PHE A 206 6.01 -19.21 -11.20
C PHE A 206 5.40 -20.47 -11.81
N LEU A 207 5.85 -21.64 -11.36
CA LEU A 207 5.46 -22.94 -11.92
C LEU A 207 5.61 -22.97 -13.47
N GLY A 208 6.66 -22.34 -14.00
CA GLY A 208 6.93 -22.27 -15.44
C GLY A 208 6.06 -21.30 -16.24
N THR A 209 5.19 -20.51 -15.60
CA THR A 209 4.34 -19.50 -16.26
C THR A 209 4.55 -18.11 -15.66
N MET A 210 4.32 -17.06 -16.44
CA MET A 210 4.43 -15.69 -15.92
C MET A 210 3.21 -15.36 -15.05
N ASN A 211 3.48 -15.03 -13.80
CA ASN A 211 2.47 -14.70 -12.81
C ASN A 211 2.72 -13.31 -12.22
N ARG A 212 1.64 -12.62 -11.89
CA ARG A 212 1.68 -11.34 -11.19
C ARG A 212 1.31 -11.55 -9.73
N PHE A 213 2.30 -11.36 -8.85
CA PHE A 213 2.10 -11.31 -7.42
C PHE A 213 1.65 -9.91 -7.01
N THR A 214 0.58 -9.83 -6.24
CA THR A 214 0.06 -8.58 -5.68
C THR A 214 0.01 -8.70 -4.17
N LEU A 215 0.67 -7.80 -3.44
CA LEU A 215 0.52 -7.66 -2.00
C LEU A 215 -0.35 -6.44 -1.70
N SER A 216 -1.44 -6.64 -0.98
CA SER A 216 -2.36 -5.55 -0.63
C SER A 216 -1.76 -4.61 0.40
N TYR A 217 -2.15 -3.35 0.32
CA TYR A 217 -1.65 -2.27 1.16
C TYR A 217 -2.04 -2.40 2.65
N ASP A 218 -3.17 -3.06 2.93
CA ASP A 218 -3.67 -3.35 4.27
C ASP A 218 -2.98 -4.57 4.91
N ASN A 219 -2.01 -5.19 4.20
CA ASN A 219 -1.35 -6.45 4.53
C ASN A 219 -2.30 -7.64 4.66
N GLN A 220 -3.56 -7.52 4.23
CA GLN A 220 -4.57 -8.56 4.42
C GLN A 220 -4.57 -9.60 3.33
N ASN A 221 -4.04 -9.32 2.14
CA ASN A 221 -4.16 -10.19 1.00
C ASN A 221 -2.86 -10.29 0.20
N ILE A 222 -2.58 -11.50 -0.29
CA ILE A 222 -1.67 -11.75 -1.39
C ILE A 222 -2.48 -12.39 -2.52
N ALA A 223 -2.27 -11.94 -3.75
CA ALA A 223 -2.85 -12.57 -4.93
C ALA A 223 -1.74 -13.02 -5.86
N ASN A 224 -1.90 -14.21 -6.43
CA ASN A 224 -1.06 -14.74 -7.48
C ASN A 224 -1.91 -14.91 -8.74
N VAL A 225 -1.72 -14.03 -9.72
CA VAL A 225 -2.52 -14.02 -10.95
C VAL A 225 -1.72 -14.59 -12.09
N ASN A 226 -2.16 -15.74 -12.62
CA ASN A 226 -1.55 -16.31 -13.81
C ASN A 226 -1.98 -15.52 -15.05
N LEU A 227 -1.02 -14.88 -15.71
CA LEU A 227 -1.31 -13.96 -16.82
C LEU A 227 -1.70 -14.69 -18.12
N GLN A 228 -1.35 -15.97 -18.24
CA GLN A 228 -1.68 -16.79 -19.41
C GLN A 228 -2.96 -17.61 -19.18
N PHE A 229 -3.17 -18.08 -17.95
CA PHE A 229 -4.29 -18.93 -17.58
C PHE A 229 -5.02 -18.36 -16.36
N PRO A 230 -5.88 -17.33 -16.51
CA PRO A 230 -6.51 -16.64 -15.38
C PRO A 230 -7.26 -17.56 -14.39
N LYS A 231 -7.80 -18.69 -14.87
CA LYS A 231 -8.43 -19.74 -14.04
C LYS A 231 -7.49 -20.45 -13.05
N CYS A 232 -6.19 -20.32 -13.25
CA CYS A 232 -5.13 -20.82 -12.36
C CYS A 232 -4.60 -19.72 -11.43
N SER A 233 -5.33 -18.61 -11.30
CA SER A 233 -5.03 -17.57 -10.31
C SER A 233 -5.58 -17.97 -8.95
N GLY A 234 -4.95 -17.47 -7.88
CA GLY A 234 -5.41 -17.67 -6.52
C GLY A 234 -5.18 -16.43 -5.66
N MET A 235 -5.84 -16.37 -4.51
CA MET A 235 -5.51 -15.39 -3.47
C MET A 235 -5.40 -16.05 -2.11
N ALA A 236 -4.73 -15.39 -1.18
CA ALA A 236 -4.66 -15.80 0.21
C ALA A 236 -4.88 -14.58 1.11
N ARG A 237 -5.58 -14.80 2.22
CA ARG A 237 -5.91 -13.76 3.20
C ARG A 237 -5.16 -13.98 4.50
N ARG A 238 -4.76 -12.91 5.18
CA ARG A 238 -4.00 -13.01 6.43
C ARG A 238 -4.77 -13.84 7.45
N ALA A 239 -4.07 -14.78 8.09
CA ALA A 239 -4.62 -15.68 9.10
C ALA A 239 -4.85 -14.96 10.45
#